data_AF-A0AAW1IDW6-F1
#
_entry.id   AF-A0AAW1IDW6-F1
#
_cell.length_a   1.000
_cell.length_b   1.000
_cell.length_c   1.000
_cell.angle_alpha   90.00
_cell.angle_beta   90.00
_cell.angle_gamma   90.00
#
_symmetry.space_group_name_H-M   'P 1'
#
loop_
_entity.id
_entity.type
_entity.pdbx_description
1 polymer ?
#
loop_
_entity_poly.entity_id
_entity_poly.type
_entity_poly.pdbx_seq_one_letter_code
_entity_poly.pdbx_strand_id
1 'polypeptide(L)'
;MEKCTEKGIPGVKYSANEKIFNTEFNITFFQRKKDQCSLCTRFANSTDAEKSTLKDKYENHLQEKDLSRAAKKQDVAYSTDDTHNSTVACYDLQAVMPLPSGEVSHCFYKSKLNMINFTIFDVGSKTGFCYT
;
A
#
# COMPACT_ATOMS: atom_id res chain seq x y z
N MET A 1 -13.91 -25.92 -13.19
CA MET A 1 -15.24 -26.35 -12.69
C MET A 1 -15.73 -27.62 -13.35
N GLU A 2 -15.34 -27.92 -14.60
CA GLU A 2 -15.82 -29.08 -15.38
C GLU A 2 -15.60 -30.45 -14.72
N LYS A 3 -14.44 -30.69 -14.09
CA LYS A 3 -14.12 -31.98 -13.45
C LYS A 3 -14.93 -32.30 -12.18
N CYS A 4 -15.54 -31.30 -11.53
CA CYS A 4 -16.34 -31.51 -10.32
C CYS A 4 -17.79 -31.91 -10.67
N THR A 5 -18.30 -31.36 -11.76
CA THR A 5 -19.64 -31.66 -12.29
C THR A 5 -19.72 -33.09 -12.81
N GLU A 6 -18.66 -33.59 -13.45
CA GLU A 6 -18.55 -34.98 -13.93
C GLU A 6 -18.55 -36.03 -12.80
N LYS A 7 -18.15 -35.63 -11.58
CA LYS A 7 -18.06 -36.52 -10.42
C LYS A 7 -19.23 -36.40 -9.44
N GLY A 8 -20.22 -35.56 -9.74
CA GLY A 8 -21.38 -35.35 -8.87
C GLY A 8 -21.06 -34.70 -7.51
N ILE A 9 -19.90 -34.04 -7.40
CA ILE A 9 -19.47 -33.43 -6.14
C ILE A 9 -19.98 -31.98 -6.10
N PRO A 10 -20.74 -31.58 -5.07
CA PRO A 10 -21.23 -30.21 -4.97
C PRO A 10 -20.06 -29.24 -4.88
N GLY A 11 -20.10 -28.20 -5.71
CA GLY A 11 -19.10 -27.14 -5.70
C GLY A 11 -19.07 -26.44 -4.35
N VAL A 12 -17.94 -26.54 -3.65
CA VAL A 12 -17.75 -25.87 -2.36
C VAL A 12 -17.63 -24.36 -2.58
N LYS A 13 -18.37 -23.59 -1.78
CA LYS A 13 -18.31 -22.11 -1.82
C LYS A 13 -16.91 -21.63 -1.45
N TYR A 14 -16.46 -20.53 -2.05
CA TYR A 14 -15.17 -19.90 -1.74
C TYR A 14 -14.94 -19.71 -0.23
N SER A 15 -15.98 -19.32 0.51
CA SER A 15 -15.93 -19.12 1.97
C SER A 15 -15.56 -20.37 2.77
N ALA A 16 -15.93 -21.56 2.30
CA ALA A 16 -15.55 -22.82 2.95
C ALA A 16 -14.09 -23.18 2.62
N ASN A 17 -13.64 -22.95 1.39
CA ASN A 17 -12.24 -23.13 1.02
C ASN A 17 -11.32 -22.16 1.80
N GLU A 18 -11.70 -20.89 1.92
CA GLU A 18 -10.95 -19.88 2.66
C GLU A 18 -10.84 -20.22 4.16
N LYS A 19 -11.91 -20.72 4.78
CA LYS A 19 -11.86 -21.19 6.17
C LYS A 19 -10.90 -22.34 6.34
N ILE A 20 -11.07 -23.42 5.58
CA ILE A 20 -10.21 -24.62 5.64
C ILE A 20 -8.73 -24.24 5.44
N PHE A 21 -8.44 -23.40 4.45
CA PHE A 21 -7.07 -22.98 4.12
C PHE A 21 -6.42 -22.16 5.25
N ASN A 22 -7.15 -21.23 5.86
CA ASN A 22 -6.64 -20.37 6.93
C ASN A 22 -6.62 -21.06 8.30
N THR A 23 -7.58 -21.96 8.61
CA THR A 23 -7.71 -22.56 9.97
C THR A 23 -7.12 -23.95 10.10
N GLU A 24 -7.25 -24.80 9.08
CA GLU A 24 -6.78 -26.20 9.17
C GLU A 24 -5.34 -26.36 8.67
N PHE A 25 -4.98 -25.65 7.60
CA PHE A 25 -3.62 -25.67 7.08
C PHE A 25 -2.73 -24.55 7.66
N ASN A 26 -3.34 -23.52 8.26
CA ASN A 26 -2.65 -22.32 8.78
C ASN A 26 -1.73 -21.67 7.72
N ILE A 27 -2.12 -21.78 6.44
CA ILE A 27 -1.38 -21.21 5.32
C ILE A 27 -2.04 -19.86 5.03
N THR A 28 -1.38 -18.79 5.47
CA THR A 28 -1.78 -17.45 5.07
C THR A 28 -1.08 -17.07 3.77
N PHE A 29 -1.80 -16.38 2.88
CA PHE A 29 -1.15 -15.79 1.72
C PHE A 29 -0.09 -14.79 2.19
N PHE A 30 1.10 -14.86 1.58
CA PHE A 30 2.16 -13.89 1.83
C PHE A 30 1.64 -12.49 1.49
N GLN A 31 1.28 -11.73 2.52
CA GLN A 31 0.98 -10.33 2.37
C GLN A 31 2.32 -9.62 2.17
N ARG A 32 2.50 -9.01 1.00
CA ARG A 32 3.64 -8.11 0.78
C ARG A 32 3.67 -7.12 1.94
N LYS A 33 4.78 -7.11 2.68
CA LYS A 33 4.97 -6.17 3.77
C LYS A 33 4.73 -4.77 3.22
N LYS A 34 3.91 -3.97 3.91
CA LYS A 34 3.81 -2.53 3.63
C LYS A 34 5.21 -1.94 3.59
N ASP A 35 5.40 -0.88 2.81
CA ASP A 35 6.67 -0.17 2.74
C ASP A 35 7.13 0.18 4.16
N GLN A 36 8.22 -0.46 4.58
CA GLN A 36 8.75 -0.28 5.92
C GLN A 36 9.60 0.99 5.91
N CYS A 37 9.35 1.87 6.89
CA CYS A 37 10.19 3.06 7.05
C CYS A 37 11.63 2.63 7.32
N SER A 38 12.57 3.12 6.49
CA SER A 38 13.99 2.81 6.59
C SER A 38 14.57 3.17 7.96
N LEU A 39 14.12 4.27 8.57
CA LEU A 39 14.53 4.70 9.90
C LEU A 39 14.02 3.76 11.00
N CYS A 40 12.75 3.36 10.96
CA CYS A 40 12.18 2.42 11.92
C CYS A 40 12.84 1.04 11.82
N THR A 41 13.05 0.54 10.61
CA THR A 41 13.70 -0.75 10.38
C THR A 41 15.17 -0.70 10.81
N ARG A 42 15.88 0.40 10.54
CA ARG A 42 17.25 0.60 11.00
C ARG A 42 17.32 0.61 12.53
N PHE A 43 16.44 1.35 13.20
CA PHE A 43 16.42 1.41 14.66
C PHE A 43 16.12 0.04 15.29
N ALA A 44 15.17 -0.72 14.71
CA ALA A 44 14.84 -2.06 15.19
C ALA A 44 16.01 -3.05 15.05
N ASN A 45 16.78 -2.95 13.96
CA ASN A 45 17.87 -3.86 13.65
C ASN A 45 19.25 -3.41 14.20
N SER A 46 19.35 -2.23 14.80
CA SER A 46 20.59 -1.69 15.37
C SER A 46 20.96 -2.31 16.73
N THR A 47 22.26 -2.30 17.04
CA THR A 47 22.78 -2.71 18.36
C THR A 47 22.42 -1.71 19.46
N ASP A 48 22.52 -2.08 20.74
CA ASP A 48 22.12 -1.20 21.85
C ASP A 48 22.95 0.10 21.92
N ALA A 49 24.23 0.05 21.56
CA ALA A 49 25.08 1.23 21.44
C ALA A 49 24.61 2.19 20.34
N GLU A 50 24.24 1.66 19.17
CA GLU A 50 23.72 2.45 18.06
C GLU A 50 22.32 2.99 18.35
N LYS A 51 21.47 2.21 19.02
CA LYS A 51 20.14 2.65 19.46
C LYS A 51 20.23 3.87 20.36
N SER A 52 21.19 3.94 21.27
CA SER A 52 21.38 5.14 22.12
C SER A 52 21.63 6.39 21.29
N THR A 53 22.33 6.29 20.17
CA THR A 53 22.61 7.43 19.27
C THR A 53 21.47 7.74 18.30
N LEU A 54 20.67 6.74 17.95
CA LEU A 54 19.53 6.86 17.04
C LEU A 54 18.21 7.17 17.76
N LYS A 55 18.17 7.04 19.08
CA LYS A 55 16.96 7.20 19.90
C LYS A 55 16.32 8.57 19.70
N ASP A 56 17.08 9.64 19.82
CA ASP A 56 16.55 11.01 19.63
C ASP A 56 15.97 11.21 18.22
N LYS A 57 16.66 10.69 17.19
CA LYS A 57 16.16 10.74 15.80
C LYS A 57 14.88 9.92 15.62
N TYR A 58 14.80 8.77 16.27
CA TYR A 58 13.64 7.90 16.22
C TYR A 58 12.44 8.50 16.96
N GLU A 59 12.64 9.09 18.13
CA GLU A 59 11.59 9.78 18.89
C GLU A 59 11.07 11.00 18.14
N ASN A 60 11.96 11.83 17.57
CA ASN A 60 11.56 12.93 16.70
C ASN A 60 10.76 12.45 15.48
N HIS A 61 11.22 11.38 14.81
CA HIS A 61 10.48 10.79 13.69
C HIS A 61 9.06 10.33 14.10
N LEU A 62 8.92 9.71 15.27
CA LEU A 62 7.61 9.30 15.78
C LEU A 62 6.71 10.50 16.06
N GLN A 63 7.26 11.54 16.69
CA GLN A 63 6.54 12.77 16.98
C GLN A 63 6.07 13.46 15.70
N GLU A 64 6.95 13.65 14.72
CA GLU A 64 6.61 14.24 13.42
C GLU A 64 5.53 13.42 12.69
N LYS A 65 5.65 12.09 12.72
CA LYS A 65 4.68 11.17 12.14
C LYS A 65 3.30 11.32 12.81
N ASP A 66 3.25 11.49 14.13
CA ASP A 66 1.98 11.67 14.85
C ASP A 66 1.40 13.08 14.64
N LEU A 67 2.23 14.12 14.60
CA LEU A 67 1.82 15.48 14.25
C LEU A 67 1.25 15.58 12.83
N SER A 68 1.93 14.98 11.85
CA SER A 68 1.46 14.94 10.46
C SER A 68 0.11 14.23 10.33
N ARG A 69 -0.08 13.13 11.06
CA ARG A 69 -1.37 12.41 11.09
C ARG A 69 -2.47 13.22 11.76
N ALA A 70 -2.15 13.93 12.84
CA ALA A 70 -3.10 14.80 13.53
C ALA A 70 -3.53 15.96 12.63
N ALA A 71 -2.58 16.63 11.98
CA ALA A 71 -2.87 17.70 11.01
C ALA A 71 -3.76 17.20 9.86
N LYS A 72 -3.39 16.08 9.23
CA LYS A 72 -4.22 15.48 8.16
C LYS A 72 -5.64 15.16 8.63
N LYS A 73 -5.80 14.63 9.85
CA LYS A 73 -7.12 14.32 10.41
C LYS A 73 -7.95 15.59 10.63
N GLN A 74 -7.30 16.66 11.07
CA GLN A 74 -7.92 17.95 11.27
C GLN A 74 -8.37 18.55 9.93
N ASP A 75 -7.51 18.52 8.91
CA ASP A 75 -7.82 19.01 7.55
C ASP A 75 -9.01 18.27 6.93
N VAL A 76 -9.04 16.93 7.07
CA VAL A 76 -10.16 16.10 6.59
C VAL A 76 -11.46 16.44 7.34
N ALA A 77 -11.39 16.70 8.64
CA ALA A 77 -12.55 17.13 9.41
C ALA A 77 -13.07 18.49 8.94
N TYR A 78 -12.17 19.45 8.67
CA TYR A 78 -12.53 20.75 8.11
C TYR A 78 -13.14 20.67 6.71
N SER A 79 -12.64 19.78 5.84
CA SER A 79 -13.20 19.62 4.48
C SER A 79 -14.57 18.94 4.45
N THR A 80 -14.97 18.30 5.55
CA THR A 80 -16.27 17.62 5.67
C THR A 80 -17.33 18.53 6.31
N ASP A 81 -16.93 19.69 6.84
CA ASP A 81 -17.87 20.68 7.37
C ASP A 81 -18.51 21.45 6.21
N ASP A 82 -19.84 21.38 6.09
CA ASP A 82 -20.63 22.00 5.01
C ASP A 82 -20.44 23.52 4.90
N THR A 83 -19.85 24.15 5.92
CA THR A 83 -19.51 25.57 5.93
C THR A 83 -18.28 25.92 5.10
N HIS A 84 -17.43 24.97 4.73
CA HIS A 84 -16.14 25.24 4.08
C HIS A 84 -15.99 24.47 2.76
N ASN A 85 -15.93 25.20 1.64
CA ASN A 85 -15.67 24.64 0.31
C ASN A 85 -14.17 24.32 0.11
N SER A 86 -13.66 23.39 0.91
CA SER A 86 -12.26 22.93 0.86
C SER A 86 -12.20 21.44 0.55
N THR A 87 -11.24 21.03 -0.29
CA THR A 87 -11.06 19.63 -0.69
C THR A 87 -9.67 19.16 -0.28
N VAL A 88 -9.61 18.03 0.42
CA VAL A 88 -8.34 17.38 0.81
C VAL A 88 -8.07 16.22 -0.13
N ALA A 89 -7.10 16.40 -1.04
CA ALA A 89 -6.67 15.37 -1.97
C ALA A 89 -5.30 14.81 -1.59
N CYS A 90 -5.16 13.49 -1.66
CA CYS A 90 -3.89 12.77 -1.59
C CYS A 90 -3.50 12.33 -3.00
N TYR A 91 -2.33 12.72 -3.46
CA TYR A 91 -1.83 12.28 -4.76
C TYR A 91 -0.66 11.31 -4.56
N ASP A 92 -0.59 10.28 -5.41
CA ASP A 92 0.51 9.32 -5.45
C ASP A 92 0.95 9.11 -6.89
N LEU A 93 2.26 9.13 -7.11
CA LEU A 93 2.87 8.94 -8.42
C LEU A 93 3.59 7.60 -8.42
N GLN A 94 3.14 6.69 -9.26
CA GLN A 94 3.81 5.41 -9.43
C GLN A 94 5.18 5.60 -10.08
N ALA A 95 6.13 4.74 -9.71
CA ALA A 95 7.42 4.66 -10.39
C ALA A 95 7.24 4.51 -11.92
N VAL A 96 8.10 5.22 -12.68
CA VAL A 96 8.06 5.23 -14.14
C VAL A 96 8.23 3.82 -14.69
N MET A 97 7.28 3.38 -15.52
CA MET A 97 7.31 2.05 -16.14
C MET A 97 7.66 2.17 -17.63
N PRO A 98 8.80 1.61 -18.08
CA PRO A 98 9.14 1.59 -19.49
C PRO A 98 8.20 0.62 -20.24
N LEU A 99 7.70 1.07 -21.38
CA LEU A 99 6.87 0.29 -22.30
C LEU A 99 7.54 0.13 -23.67
N PRO A 100 7.47 -1.07 -24.28
CA PRO A 100 6.79 -2.28 -23.80
C PRO A 100 7.54 -3.01 -22.67
N SER A 101 6.80 -3.45 -21.64
CA SER A 101 7.36 -4.27 -20.56
C SER A 101 7.68 -5.67 -21.08
N GLY A 102 8.92 -6.12 -20.91
CA GLY A 102 9.34 -7.48 -21.25
C GLY A 102 10.39 -7.96 -20.27
N GLU A 103 10.47 -9.28 -20.08
CA GLU A 103 11.44 -9.92 -19.17
C GLU A 103 12.87 -9.90 -19.74
N VAL A 104 13.04 -9.44 -20.98
CA VAL A 104 14.34 -9.36 -21.66
C VAL A 104 14.97 -7.99 -21.42
N SER A 105 16.22 -7.96 -20.96
CA SER A 105 16.97 -6.72 -20.70
C SER A 105 17.05 -5.76 -21.90
N HIS A 106 17.00 -6.28 -23.13
CA HIS A 106 16.92 -5.46 -24.34
C HIS A 106 15.64 -4.61 -24.44
N CYS A 107 14.53 -5.04 -23.83
CA CYS A 107 13.31 -4.23 -23.77
C CYS A 107 13.52 -2.95 -22.99
N PHE A 108 14.32 -2.97 -21.91
CA PHE A 108 14.64 -1.76 -21.14
C PHE A 108 15.34 -0.68 -21.99
N TYR A 109 16.31 -1.08 -22.82
CA TYR A 109 17.06 -0.14 -23.67
C TYR A 109 16.32 0.27 -24.96
N LYS A 110 15.41 -0.57 -25.44
CA LYS A 110 14.61 -0.29 -26.66
C LYS A 110 13.30 0.43 -26.37
N SER A 111 12.81 0.37 -25.12
CA SER A 111 11.62 1.08 -24.67
C SER A 111 11.92 2.57 -24.57
N LYS A 112 11.42 3.33 -25.55
CA LYS A 112 11.50 4.81 -25.54
C LYS A 112 10.27 5.46 -24.92
N LEU A 113 9.23 4.67 -24.64
CA LEU A 113 7.98 5.16 -24.06
C LEU A 113 7.98 4.88 -22.56
N ASN A 114 7.80 5.93 -21.78
CA ASN A 114 7.67 5.86 -20.34
C ASN A 114 6.21 6.11 -19.97
N MET A 115 5.59 5.16 -19.27
CA MET A 115 4.27 5.34 -18.69
C MET A 115 4.42 5.80 -17.25
N ILE A 116 3.64 6.81 -16.90
CA ILE A 116 3.58 7.36 -15.55
C ILE A 116 2.13 7.23 -15.11
N ASN A 117 1.88 6.54 -14.00
CA ASN A 117 0.55 6.44 -13.43
C ASN A 117 0.45 7.43 -12.27
N PHE A 118 -0.37 8.46 -12.45
CA PHE A 118 -0.63 9.50 -11.45
C PHE A 118 -2.02 9.30 -10.87
N THR A 119 -2.10 9.08 -9.57
CA THR A 119 -3.36 8.86 -8.88
C THR A 119 -3.67 10.03 -7.95
N ILE A 120 -4.92 10.48 -7.95
CA ILE A 120 -5.44 11.51 -7.06
C ILE A 120 -6.61 10.90 -6.30
N PHE A 121 -6.54 10.90 -4.98
CA PHE A 121 -7.59 10.43 -4.10
C PHE A 121 -8.14 11.59 -3.27
N ASP A 122 -9.40 11.96 -3.51
CA ASP A 122 -10.12 12.89 -2.66
C ASP A 122 -10.57 12.18 -1.38
N VAL A 123 -10.05 12.64 -0.25
CA VAL A 123 -10.29 12.03 1.06
C VAL A 123 -11.70 12.36 1.58
N GLY A 124 -12.24 13.52 1.22
CA GLY A 124 -13.57 13.96 1.64
C GLY A 124 -14.66 13.15 0.95
N SER A 125 -14.66 13.16 -0.39
CA SER A 125 -15.64 12.39 -1.19
C SER A 125 -15.33 10.89 -1.26
N LYS A 126 -14.13 10.46 -0.83
CA LYS A 126 -13.62 9.08 -0.94
C LYS A 126 -13.59 8.58 -2.39
N THR A 127 -13.28 9.47 -3.33
CA THR A 127 -13.19 9.16 -4.76
C THR A 127 -11.73 9.14 -5.22
N GLY A 128 -11.40 8.19 -6.09
CA GLY A 128 -10.06 8.04 -6.66
C GLY A 128 -10.07 8.24 -8.16
N PHE A 129 -9.13 9.03 -8.66
CA PHE A 129 -8.89 9.30 -10.07
C PHE A 129 -7.50 8.80 -10.45
N CYS A 130 -7.39 8.09 -11.58
CA CYS A 130 -6.12 7.60 -12.10
C CYS A 130 -5.89 8.19 -13.48
N TYR A 131 -4.69 8.73 -13.71
CA TYR A 131 -4.25 9.33 -14.97
C TYR A 131 -3.00 8.58 -15.44
N THR A 132 -3.02 8.13 -16.70
CA THR A 132 -1.94 7.39 -17.37
C THR A 132 -1.52 8.08 -18.64
#